data_AF-A0A8C5Z3V1-F1
#
_entry.id   AF-A0A8C5Z3V1-F1
#
_cell.length_a   1.000
_cell.length_b   1.000
_cell.length_c   1.000
_cell.angle_alpha   90.00
_cell.angle_beta   90.00
_cell.angle_gamma   90.00
#
_symmetry.space_group_name_H-M   'P 1'
#
loop_
_entity.id
_entity.type
_entity.pdbx_description
1 polymer ?
#
loop_
_entity_poly.entity_id
_entity_poly.type
_entity_poly.pdbx_seq_one_letter_code
_entity_poly.pdbx_strand_id
1 'polypeptide(L)'
;SMKWLSPTSSLLLLLLLLSPDPGAALLLPPSTTCCTQLYRQPLSSKLLRKVIRVELQEADGDCHLQAFVLHLARRSVCIHPQNRSLARWFERQGKRFPGKASCLNLMLQGKMGWSPQQPK
;
A
#
# COMPACT_ATOMS: atom_id res chain seq x y z
N SER A 1 12.51 58.92 -7.78
CA SER A 1 11.10 58.50 -7.95
C SER A 1 10.88 57.10 -7.44
N MET A 2 10.34 56.97 -6.24
CA MET A 2 9.87 55.69 -5.69
C MET A 2 8.43 55.50 -6.13
N LYS A 3 8.15 54.45 -6.91
CA LYS A 3 6.79 54.14 -7.35
C LYS A 3 6.07 53.55 -6.14
N TRP A 4 5.11 54.27 -5.57
CA TRP A 4 4.22 53.74 -4.55
C TRP A 4 3.43 52.59 -5.17
N LEU A 5 3.73 51.36 -4.74
CA LEU A 5 2.89 50.21 -5.04
C LEU A 5 1.55 50.45 -4.33
N SER A 6 0.52 50.76 -5.12
CA SER A 6 -0.84 50.98 -4.63
C SER A 6 -1.28 49.83 -3.73
N PRO A 7 -1.94 50.08 -2.58
CA PRO A 7 -2.33 49.05 -1.62
C PRO A 7 -3.24 47.98 -2.26
N THR A 8 -4.02 48.37 -3.28
CA THR A 8 -4.85 47.47 -4.08
C THR A 8 -4.04 46.42 -4.86
N SER A 9 -2.85 46.79 -5.35
CA SER A 9 -1.96 45.86 -6.06
C SER A 9 -1.42 44.79 -5.11
N SER A 10 -1.03 45.20 -3.90
CA SER A 10 -0.57 44.27 -2.86
C SER A 10 -1.70 43.34 -2.38
N LEU A 11 -2.93 43.84 -2.27
CA LEU A 11 -4.10 43.06 -1.87
C LEU A 11 -4.50 42.04 -2.95
N LEU A 12 -4.45 42.42 -4.22
CA LEU A 12 -4.70 41.53 -5.35
C LEU A 12 -3.66 40.40 -5.44
N LEU A 13 -2.39 40.69 -5.19
CA LEU A 13 -1.34 39.67 -5.10
C LEU A 13 -1.56 38.71 -3.94
N LEU A 14 -1.97 39.21 -2.77
CA LEU A 14 -2.33 38.36 -1.63
C LEU A 14 -3.52 37.45 -1.92
N LEU A 15 -4.55 37.98 -2.59
CA LEU A 15 -5.73 37.20 -3.00
C LEU A 15 -5.37 36.12 -4.02
N LEU A 16 -4.44 36.39 -4.94
CA LEU A 16 -3.93 35.39 -5.88
C LEU A 16 -3.18 34.27 -5.16
N LEU A 17 -2.38 34.59 -4.14
CA LEU A 17 -1.63 33.62 -3.33
C LEU A 17 -2.53 32.77 -2.41
N LEU A 18 -3.65 33.34 -1.95
CA LEU A 18 -4.66 32.64 -1.15
C LEU A 18 -5.69 31.88 -1.98
N SER A 19 -5.66 32.03 -3.31
CA SER A 19 -6.55 31.29 -4.20
C SER A 19 -6.18 29.81 -4.13
N PRO A 20 -7.05 28.92 -3.63
CA PRO A 20 -6.75 27.49 -3.65
C PRO A 20 -6.56 27.07 -5.10
N ASP A 21 -5.38 26.54 -5.41
CA ASP A 21 -5.06 26.02 -6.74
C ASP A 21 -6.09 24.92 -7.08
N PRO A 22 -6.91 25.06 -8.14
CA PRO A 22 -7.88 24.04 -8.50
C PRO A 22 -7.22 22.73 -8.98
N GLY A 23 -5.89 22.72 -9.18
CA GLY A 23 -5.08 21.54 -9.44
C GLY A 23 -4.70 20.77 -8.17
N ALA A 24 -4.85 21.38 -6.98
CA ALA A 24 -4.87 20.69 -5.69
C ALA A 24 -6.28 20.18 -5.37
N ALA A 25 -6.93 19.53 -6.33
CA ALA A 25 -7.98 18.58 -5.99
C ALA A 25 -7.36 17.62 -4.98
N LEU A 26 -7.75 17.76 -3.70
CA LEU A 26 -7.42 16.84 -2.64
C LEU A 26 -7.74 15.45 -3.18
N LEU A 27 -6.70 14.72 -3.60
CA LEU A 27 -6.78 13.28 -3.78
C LEU A 27 -7.05 12.75 -2.39
N LEU A 28 -8.32 12.82 -1.97
CA LEU A 28 -8.81 12.17 -0.78
C LEU A 28 -8.24 10.77 -0.88
N PRO A 29 -7.38 10.36 0.07
CA PRO A 29 -6.83 9.03 0.03
C PRO A 29 -8.03 8.09 -0.13
N PRO A 30 -7.95 7.12 -1.07
CA PRO A 30 -9.04 6.18 -1.26
C PRO A 30 -9.42 5.64 0.12
N SER A 31 -10.71 5.72 0.47
CA SER A 31 -11.19 5.30 1.79
C SER A 31 -10.57 3.96 2.14
N THR A 32 -9.70 3.96 3.17
CA THR A 32 -8.84 2.82 3.47
C THR A 32 -9.72 1.66 3.95
N THR A 33 -10.00 0.69 3.07
CA THR A 33 -10.78 -0.48 3.45
C THR A 33 -9.90 -1.44 4.25
N CYS A 34 -9.99 -1.39 5.57
CA CYS A 34 -9.19 -2.26 6.44
C CYS A 34 -9.72 -3.71 6.45
N CYS A 35 -8.81 -4.66 6.37
CA CYS A 35 -9.07 -6.05 6.70
C CYS A 35 -9.41 -6.20 8.18
N THR A 36 -10.61 -6.69 8.48
CA THR A 36 -11.06 -7.01 9.84
C THR A 36 -10.99 -8.51 10.16
N GLN A 37 -10.93 -9.36 9.12
CA GLN A 37 -10.82 -10.82 9.24
C GLN A 37 -9.76 -11.36 8.29
N LEU A 38 -8.95 -12.31 8.78
CA LEU A 38 -7.80 -12.85 8.05
C LEU A 38 -7.95 -14.33 7.73
N TYR A 39 -7.75 -14.68 6.46
CA TYR A 39 -7.69 -16.07 6.02
C TYR A 39 -6.33 -16.69 6.39
N ARG A 40 -6.39 -17.74 7.24
CA ARG A 40 -5.20 -18.44 7.77
C ARG A 40 -4.93 -19.77 7.07
N GLN A 41 -5.92 -20.34 6.39
CA GLN A 41 -5.81 -21.65 5.78
C GLN A 41 -4.88 -21.66 4.56
N PRO A 42 -4.34 -22.83 4.17
CA PRO A 42 -3.47 -22.93 3.00
C PRO A 42 -4.15 -22.43 1.72
N LEU A 43 -3.47 -21.53 1.00
CA LEU A 43 -3.95 -21.05 -0.29
C LEU A 43 -3.74 -22.10 -1.38
N SER A 44 -4.77 -22.29 -2.21
CA SER A 44 -4.69 -23.18 -3.37
C SER A 44 -3.86 -22.54 -4.48
N SER A 45 -3.16 -23.38 -5.25
CA SER A 45 -2.39 -22.93 -6.41
C SER A 45 -3.27 -22.27 -7.49
N LYS A 46 -4.52 -22.73 -7.63
CA LYS A 46 -5.52 -22.15 -8.54
C LYS A 46 -5.86 -20.71 -8.17
N LEU A 47 -5.98 -20.41 -6.87
CA LEU A 47 -6.23 -19.05 -6.38
C LEU A 47 -5.01 -18.16 -6.65
N LEU A 48 -3.82 -18.62 -6.25
CA LEU A 48 -2.57 -17.87 -6.37
C LEU A 48 -2.22 -17.50 -7.82
N ARG A 49 -2.62 -18.32 -8.80
CA ARG A 49 -2.45 -18.02 -10.23
C ARG A 49 -3.35 -16.89 -10.75
N LYS A 50 -4.42 -16.55 -10.02
CA LYS A 50 -5.40 -15.51 -10.39
C LYS A 50 -5.15 -14.17 -9.70
N VAL A 51 -4.12 -14.09 -8.86
CA VAL A 51 -3.76 -12.85 -8.15
C VAL A 51 -3.18 -11.87 -9.16
N ILE A 52 -3.80 -10.69 -9.24
CA ILE A 52 -3.41 -9.61 -10.15
C ILE A 52 -2.46 -8.64 -9.45
N ARG A 53 -2.76 -8.33 -8.18
CA ARG A 53 -1.99 -7.41 -7.34
C ARG A 53 -1.95 -7.92 -5.90
N VAL A 54 -0.89 -7.57 -5.19
CA VAL A 54 -0.79 -7.75 -3.76
C VAL A 54 -0.47 -6.41 -3.11
N GLU A 55 -1.10 -6.14 -1.98
CA GLU A 55 -0.81 -5.01 -1.11
C GLU A 55 -0.51 -5.50 0.30
N LEU A 56 0.41 -4.82 0.98
CA LEU A 56 0.58 -4.96 2.42
C LEU A 56 -0.30 -3.89 3.08
N GLN A 57 -1.23 -4.33 3.91
CA GLN A 57 -1.87 -3.48 4.89
C GLN A 57 -1.01 -3.51 6.14
N GLU A 58 -0.41 -2.36 6.47
CA GLU A 58 0.35 -2.20 7.70
C GLU A 58 -0.61 -2.06 8.90
N ALA A 59 -0.11 -2.33 10.10
CA ALA A 59 -0.90 -2.23 11.33
C ALA A 59 -0.77 -0.82 11.94
N ASP A 60 -0.96 0.19 11.10
CA ASP A 60 -0.80 1.60 11.45
C ASP A 60 -2.13 2.10 12.04
N GLY A 61 -2.15 3.25 12.70
CA GLY A 61 -3.30 3.75 13.48
C GLY A 61 -4.68 3.68 12.80
N ASP A 62 -4.75 3.63 11.46
CA ASP A 62 -5.99 3.46 10.68
C ASP A 62 -6.49 2.00 10.60
N CYS A 63 -5.59 1.01 10.55
CA CYS A 63 -5.92 -0.41 10.48
C CYS A 63 -5.19 -1.19 11.58
N HIS A 64 -5.91 -1.84 12.49
CA HIS A 64 -5.30 -2.52 13.65
C HIS A 64 -4.69 -3.90 13.34
N LEU A 65 -4.82 -4.41 12.11
CA LEU A 65 -4.35 -5.73 11.72
C LEU A 65 -3.40 -5.62 10.53
N GLN A 66 -2.23 -6.26 10.66
CA GLN A 66 -1.35 -6.45 9.52
C GLN A 66 -1.88 -7.57 8.62
N ALA A 67 -1.97 -7.31 7.32
CA ALA A 67 -2.53 -8.27 6.36
C ALA A 67 -1.90 -8.14 4.97
N PHE A 68 -1.85 -9.26 4.25
CA PHE A 68 -1.64 -9.20 2.80
C PHE A 68 -3.00 -9.21 2.10
N VAL A 69 -3.28 -8.18 1.30
CA VAL A 69 -4.49 -8.09 0.50
C VAL A 69 -4.19 -8.62 -0.90
N LEU A 70 -4.75 -9.78 -1.22
CA LEU A 70 -4.66 -10.35 -2.57
C LEU A 70 -5.83 -9.83 -3.40
N HIS A 71 -5.53 -9.06 -4.44
CA HIS A 71 -6.52 -8.55 -5.39
C HIS A 71 -6.68 -9.52 -6.56
N LEU A 72 -7.89 -10.06 -6.71
CA LEU A 72 -8.31 -10.85 -7.87
C LEU A 72 -9.28 -10.00 -8.71
N ALA A 73 -9.58 -10.45 -9.93
CA ALA A 73 -10.40 -9.70 -10.89
C ALA A 73 -11.77 -9.20 -10.37
N ARG A 74 -12.36 -9.86 -9.38
CA ARG A 74 -13.70 -9.54 -8.86
C ARG A 74 -13.78 -9.32 -7.36
N ARG A 75 -12.69 -9.60 -6.62
CA ARG A 75 -12.70 -9.55 -5.16
C ARG A 75 -11.29 -9.50 -4.60
N SER A 76 -11.20 -9.06 -3.35
CA SER A 76 -9.98 -9.09 -2.57
C SER A 76 -10.08 -10.13 -1.46
N VAL A 77 -8.93 -10.68 -1.05
CA VAL A 77 -8.85 -11.63 0.05
C VAL A 77 -7.75 -11.20 1.00
N CYS A 78 -8.12 -10.97 2.26
CA CYS A 78 -7.20 -10.64 3.34
C CYS A 78 -6.54 -11.90 3.89
N ILE A 79 -5.21 -11.99 3.77
CA ILE A 79 -4.41 -13.15 4.16
C ILE A 79 -3.56 -12.80 5.37
N HIS A 80 -3.51 -13.72 6.33
CA HIS A 80 -2.65 -13.58 7.50
C HIS A 80 -1.17 -13.58 7.10
N PRO A 81 -0.32 -12.70 7.66
CA PRO A 81 1.11 -12.61 7.31
C PRO A 81 1.88 -13.95 7.43
N GLN A 82 1.49 -14.79 8.39
CA GLN A 82 2.10 -16.10 8.62
C GLN A 82 1.63 -17.23 7.68
N ASN A 83 0.88 -16.92 6.61
CA ASN A 83 0.37 -17.95 5.69
C ASN A 83 1.51 -18.60 4.87
N ARG A 84 1.82 -19.87 5.16
CA ARG A 84 2.93 -20.61 4.51
C ARG A 84 2.76 -20.83 3.01
N SER A 85 1.53 -20.85 2.49
CA SER A 85 1.31 -20.97 1.04
C SER A 85 1.66 -19.67 0.32
N LEU A 86 1.36 -18.53 0.94
CA LEU A 86 1.70 -17.22 0.40
C LEU A 86 3.21 -16.97 0.41
N ALA A 87 3.89 -17.27 1.52
CA ALA A 87 5.36 -17.14 1.63
C ALA A 87 6.09 -17.93 0.52
N ARG A 88 5.76 -19.22 0.36
CA ARG A 88 6.31 -20.07 -0.71
C ARG A 88 5.98 -19.56 -2.11
N TRP A 89 4.83 -18.92 -2.29
CA TRP A 89 4.48 -18.33 -3.57
C TRP A 89 5.35 -17.12 -3.89
N PHE A 90 5.58 -16.22 -2.94
CA PHE A 90 6.50 -15.09 -3.11
C PHE A 90 7.93 -15.55 -3.42
N GLU A 91 8.45 -16.56 -2.71
CA GLU A 91 9.79 -17.11 -3.00
C GLU A 91 9.92 -17.58 -4.46
N ARG A 92 8.88 -18.24 -4.99
CA ARG A 92 8.85 -18.69 -6.39
C ARG A 92 8.76 -17.52 -7.36
N GLN A 93 8.04 -16.45 -7.02
CA GLN A 93 7.94 -15.25 -7.85
C GLN A 93 9.28 -14.49 -7.88
N GLY A 94 9.93 -14.32 -6.72
CA GLY A 94 11.24 -13.68 -6.62
C GLY A 94 12.32 -14.42 -7.43
N LYS A 95 12.29 -15.75 -7.44
CA LYS A 95 13.16 -16.58 -8.31
C LYS A 95 12.86 -16.45 -9.81
N ARG A 96 11.64 -16.06 -10.19
CA ARG A 96 11.20 -15.97 -11.59
C ARG A 96 11.43 -14.58 -12.19
N PHE A 97 11.58 -13.54 -11.38
CA PHE A 97 11.83 -12.16 -11.82
C PHE A 97 12.85 -11.45 -10.90
N PRO A 98 14.16 -11.73 -11.05
CA PRO A 98 15.19 -11.12 -10.21
C PRO A 98 15.31 -9.58 -10.36
N GLY A 99 14.58 -8.94 -11.29
CA GLY A 99 14.61 -7.49 -11.54
C GLY A 99 13.29 -6.73 -11.31
N LYS A 100 12.18 -7.38 -10.90
CA LYS A 100 10.94 -6.67 -10.53
C LYS A 100 10.93 -6.43 -9.01
N ALA A 101 11.51 -5.31 -8.61
CA ALA A 101 11.62 -4.83 -7.23
C ALA A 101 10.27 -4.74 -6.47
N SER A 102 9.13 -4.80 -7.15
CA SER A 102 7.81 -4.66 -6.52
C SER A 102 7.40 -5.85 -5.63
N CYS A 103 7.92 -7.07 -5.86
CA CYS A 103 7.61 -8.23 -5.00
C CYS A 103 8.65 -8.42 -3.87
N LEU A 104 9.91 -8.09 -4.15
CA LEU A 104 11.00 -8.15 -3.16
C LEU A 104 10.90 -7.02 -2.13
N ASN A 105 10.49 -5.80 -2.53
CA ASN A 105 10.27 -4.72 -1.56
C ASN A 105 9.17 -5.08 -0.55
N LEU A 106 8.16 -5.88 -0.94
CA LEU A 106 7.13 -6.38 -0.03
C LEU A 106 7.69 -7.43 0.96
N MET A 107 8.61 -8.30 0.51
CA MET A 107 9.35 -9.23 1.37
C MET A 107 10.35 -8.51 2.30
N LEU A 108 10.92 -7.39 1.87
CA LEU A 108 11.92 -6.62 2.63
C LEU A 108 11.28 -5.63 3.62
N GLN A 109 10.15 -4.99 3.26
CA GLN A 109 9.32 -4.20 4.18
C GLN A 109 8.64 -5.08 5.22
N GLY A 110 8.29 -6.32 4.84
CA GLY A 110 7.97 -7.40 5.76
C GLY A 110 9.20 -7.93 6.50
N LYS A 111 9.93 -7.07 7.23
CA LYS A 111 10.85 -7.45 8.32
C LYS A 111 10.05 -8.11 9.46
N MET A 112 9.28 -9.16 9.15
CA MET A 112 8.99 -10.17 10.15
C MET A 112 10.32 -10.86 10.44
N GLY A 113 10.75 -10.82 11.70
CA GLY A 113 11.81 -11.68 12.19
C GLY A 113 11.45 -13.14 11.92
N TRP A 114 11.86 -13.63 10.76
CA TRP A 114 11.78 -15.04 10.44
C TRP A 114 12.97 -15.71 11.10
N SER A 115 12.80 -16.09 12.36
CA SER A 115 13.62 -17.16 12.93
C SER A 115 12.99 -18.48 12.49
N PRO A 116 13.72 -19.35 11.77
CA PRO A 116 13.29 -20.72 11.58
C PRO A 116 13.38 -21.43 12.93
N GLN A 117 12.31 -21.37 13.74
CA GLN A 117 12.15 -22.33 14.83
C GLN A 117 11.89 -23.68 14.17
N GLN A 118 12.97 -24.46 14.08
CA GLN A 118 12.97 -25.87 13.76
C GLN A 118 12.06 -26.59 14.78
N PRO A 119 11.18 -27.51 14.35
CA PRO A 119 10.49 -28.35 15.31
C PRO A 119 11.51 -29.28 15.98
N LYS A 120 11.58 -29.23 17.31
CA LYS A 120 12.06 -30.35 18.13
C LYS A 120 11.10 -30.54 19.29
#